data_AF-A0A1M7DKJ8-F1
#
_entry.id   AF-A0A1M7DKJ8-F1
#
_cell.length_a   1.000
_cell.length_b   1.000
_cell.length_c   1.000
_cell.angle_alpha   90.00
_cell.angle_beta   90.00
_cell.angle_gamma   90.00
#
_symmetry.space_group_name_H-M   'P 1'
#
loop_
_entity.id
_entity.type
_entity.pdbx_description
1 polymer ?
#
loop_
_entity_poly.entity_id
_entity_poly.type
_entity_poly.pdbx_seq_one_letter_code
_entity_poly.pdbx_strand_id
1 'polypeptide(L)'
;MEAVAQIANADSAAFPDKAENLDFSFLPKSLTAQCRSLIESYHELHGYTCLPDILWKARLGPFIQQHREFQQLLKKASTTRSAKKSNEGFVRIATTLLSLEILASSFAGWSAIYPEAGSMAQAILKRNARSAHMPLMEFYLYPPKYISSAAIATLAPPPSKLGAVDLPGASDLAKVFSVGG
;
A
#
# COMPACT_ATOMS: atom_id res chain seq x y z
N MET A 1 7.22 -27.14 -51.11
CA MET A 1 8.39 -27.38 -50.25
C MET A 1 8.68 -26.08 -49.51
N GLU A 2 8.57 -26.18 -48.19
CA GLU A 2 9.17 -25.38 -47.10
C GLU A 2 9.56 -23.91 -47.32
N ALA A 3 9.11 -23.03 -46.41
CA ALA A 3 9.97 -22.58 -45.30
C ALA A 3 9.17 -21.76 -44.27
N VAL A 4 9.62 -21.85 -43.03
CA VAL A 4 8.98 -21.54 -41.75
C VAL A 4 9.22 -20.08 -41.35
N ALA A 5 8.22 -19.46 -40.71
CA ALA A 5 8.45 -18.37 -39.77
C ALA A 5 7.45 -18.47 -38.61
N GLN A 6 7.80 -19.30 -37.62
CA GLN A 6 7.21 -19.23 -36.28
C GLN A 6 7.74 -17.97 -35.59
N ILE A 7 6.87 -17.03 -35.29
CA ILE A 7 7.14 -15.99 -34.30
C ILE A 7 6.53 -16.49 -33.01
N ALA A 8 7.36 -17.15 -32.21
CA ALA A 8 7.10 -17.33 -30.79
C ALA A 8 7.10 -15.94 -30.15
N ASN A 9 5.93 -15.46 -29.71
CA ASN A 9 5.92 -14.39 -28.72
C ASN A 9 5.48 -14.98 -27.39
N ALA A 10 6.45 -14.99 -26.49
CA ALA A 10 6.43 -15.59 -25.20
C ALA A 10 5.40 -14.92 -24.28
N ASP A 11 4.79 -15.76 -23.45
CA ASP A 11 4.40 -15.42 -22.08
C ASP A 11 3.61 -14.11 -21.92
N SER A 12 2.44 -14.06 -22.54
CA SER A 12 1.34 -13.36 -21.89
C SER A 12 1.01 -14.17 -20.65
N ALA A 13 1.70 -13.88 -19.54
CA ALA A 13 1.36 -14.37 -18.22
C ALA A 13 -0.15 -14.22 -18.06
N ALA A 14 -0.82 -15.36 -18.16
CA ALA A 14 -2.26 -15.47 -18.03
C ALA A 14 -2.59 -15.03 -16.61
N PHE A 15 -2.86 -13.74 -16.41
CA PHE A 15 -3.58 -13.29 -15.24
C PHE A 15 -4.92 -14.00 -15.32
N PRO A 16 -5.18 -15.00 -14.45
CA PRO A 16 -6.43 -15.72 -14.52
C PRO A 16 -7.55 -14.69 -14.40
N ASP A 17 -8.55 -14.87 -15.25
CA ASP A 17 -9.76 -14.08 -15.36
C ASP A 17 -10.66 -14.26 -14.12
N LYS A 18 -10.09 -13.94 -12.96
CA LYS A 18 -10.63 -14.22 -11.64
C LYS A 18 -10.47 -12.99 -10.77
N ALA A 19 -11.17 -11.93 -11.16
CA ALA A 19 -11.34 -10.72 -10.36
C ALA A 19 -12.12 -10.97 -9.03
N GLU A 20 -12.43 -12.23 -8.68
CA GLU A 20 -13.31 -12.56 -7.56
C GLU A 20 -12.57 -12.93 -6.26
N ASN A 21 -11.24 -12.98 -6.25
CA ASN A 21 -10.48 -13.37 -5.05
C ASN A 21 -9.07 -12.75 -5.00
N LEU A 22 -8.98 -11.43 -5.10
CA LEU A 22 -7.74 -10.74 -4.80
C LEU A 22 -7.56 -10.70 -3.28
N ASP A 23 -6.57 -11.44 -2.80
CA ASP A 23 -6.11 -11.39 -1.41
C ASP A 23 -5.10 -10.24 -1.26
N PHE A 24 -5.37 -9.33 -0.32
CA PHE A 24 -4.48 -8.19 -0.04
C PHE A 24 -3.29 -8.56 0.88
N SER A 25 -2.98 -9.85 1.06
CA SER A 25 -1.84 -10.34 1.84
C SER A 25 -0.47 -9.91 1.31
N PHE A 26 -0.37 -9.48 0.05
CA PHE A 26 0.86 -8.93 -0.54
C PHE A 26 1.23 -7.54 0.01
N LEU A 27 0.32 -6.86 0.72
CA LEU A 27 0.59 -5.55 1.30
C LEU A 27 1.61 -5.64 2.44
N PRO A 28 2.66 -4.79 2.45
CA PRO A 28 3.61 -4.76 3.55
C PRO A 28 2.91 -4.47 4.89
N LYS A 29 3.18 -5.31 5.90
CA LYS A 29 2.60 -5.17 7.24
C LYS A 29 2.98 -3.84 7.92
N SER A 30 4.19 -3.35 7.66
CA SER A 30 4.67 -2.05 8.14
C SER A 30 3.86 -0.90 7.55
N LEU A 31 3.65 -0.91 6.23
CA LEU A 31 2.85 0.11 5.54
C LEU A 31 1.40 0.10 6.03
N THR A 32 0.77 -1.07 6.11
CA THR A 32 -0.61 -1.17 6.60
C THR A 32 -0.76 -0.71 8.05
N ALA A 33 0.22 -0.98 8.91
CA ALA A 33 0.23 -0.47 10.27
C ALA A 33 0.37 1.07 10.33
N GLN A 34 1.24 1.65 9.50
CA GLN A 34 1.41 3.10 9.43
C GLN A 34 0.16 3.80 8.87
N CYS A 35 -0.42 3.28 7.78
CA CYS A 35 -1.69 3.79 7.23
C CYS A 35 -2.83 3.70 8.25
N ARG A 36 -2.91 2.59 8.98
CA ARG A 36 -3.92 2.41 10.02
C ARG A 36 -3.77 3.45 11.12
N SER A 37 -2.56 3.63 11.65
CA SER A 37 -2.27 4.62 12.69
C SER A 37 -2.60 6.04 12.25
N LEU A 38 -2.31 6.39 10.99
CA LEU A 38 -2.68 7.70 10.42
C LEU A 38 -4.21 7.91 10.41
N ILE A 39 -4.96 6.93 9.89
CA ILE A 39 -6.42 7.01 9.81
C ILE A 39 -7.04 7.06 11.21
N GLU A 40 -6.60 6.20 12.12
CA GLU A 40 -7.08 6.17 13.51
C GLU A 40 -6.80 7.52 14.21
N SER A 41 -5.57 8.04 14.10
CA SER A 41 -5.21 9.33 14.72
C SER A 41 -6.03 10.50 14.18
N TYR A 42 -6.32 10.51 12.87
CA TYR A 42 -7.19 11.53 12.27
C TYR A 42 -8.62 11.44 12.81
N HIS A 43 -9.19 10.24 12.85
CA HIS A 43 -10.59 10.05 13.28
C HIS A 43 -10.79 10.07 14.79
N GLU A 44 -9.75 9.91 15.59
CA GLU A 44 -9.78 10.23 17.03
C GLU A 44 -10.03 11.72 17.26
N LEU A 45 -9.48 12.60 16.40
CA LEU A 45 -9.66 14.05 16.48
C LEU A 45 -10.95 14.54 15.81
N HIS A 46 -11.32 13.96 14.67
CA HIS A 46 -12.43 14.44 13.83
C HIS A 46 -13.72 13.60 13.94
N GLY A 47 -13.68 12.48 14.65
CA GLY A 47 -14.78 11.52 14.74
C GLY A 47 -14.83 10.55 13.55
N TYR A 48 -15.38 9.36 13.80
CA TYR A 48 -15.47 8.27 12.82
C TYR A 48 -16.70 8.30 11.92
N THR A 49 -17.66 9.19 12.20
CA THR A 49 -18.94 9.27 11.48
C THR A 49 -18.78 9.63 10.00
N CYS A 50 -17.73 10.38 9.65
CA CYS A 50 -17.46 10.80 8.28
C CYS A 50 -16.68 9.77 7.45
N LEU A 51 -16.14 8.71 8.06
CA LEU A 51 -15.29 7.73 7.36
C LEU A 51 -16.04 6.99 6.23
N PRO A 52 -17.27 6.48 6.44
CA PRO A 52 -18.07 5.94 5.34
C PRO A 52 -18.34 6.97 4.24
N ASP A 53 -18.67 8.21 4.61
CA ASP A 53 -18.92 9.27 3.64
C ASP A 53 -17.68 9.60 2.79
N ILE A 54 -16.49 9.62 3.40
CA ILE A 54 -15.21 9.85 2.69
C ILE A 54 -15.01 8.76 1.63
N LEU A 55 -15.19 7.49 1.99
CA LEU A 55 -15.05 6.36 1.06
C LEU A 55 -16.02 6.44 -0.13
N TRP A 56 -17.26 6.89 0.10
CA TRP A 56 -18.27 7.00 -0.96
C TRP A 56 -18.06 8.26 -1.81
N LYS A 57 -17.71 9.40 -1.20
CA LYS A 57 -17.39 10.66 -1.90
C LYS A 57 -16.13 10.54 -2.75
N ALA A 58 -15.16 9.76 -2.29
CA ALA A 58 -13.96 9.39 -3.03
C ALA A 58 -14.25 8.47 -4.24
N ARG A 59 -15.52 8.12 -4.50
CA ARG A 59 -15.96 7.19 -5.57
C ARG A 59 -15.34 5.79 -5.45
N LEU A 60 -14.94 5.38 -4.24
CA LEU A 60 -14.41 4.04 -3.97
C LEU A 60 -15.52 3.00 -3.77
N GLY A 61 -16.78 3.43 -3.68
CA GLY A 61 -17.95 2.53 -3.53
C GLY A 61 -17.98 1.39 -4.55
N PRO A 62 -17.91 1.65 -5.88
CA PRO A 62 -17.88 0.59 -6.89
C PRO A 62 -16.69 -0.36 -6.74
N PHE A 63 -15.51 0.16 -6.38
CA PHE A 63 -14.32 -0.66 -6.14
C PHE A 63 -14.50 -1.59 -4.93
N ILE A 64 -14.96 -1.05 -3.80
CA ILE A 64 -15.28 -1.81 -2.58
C ILE A 64 -16.31 -2.90 -2.88
N GLN A 65 -17.29 -2.61 -3.74
CA GLN A 65 -18.31 -3.56 -4.15
C GLN A 65 -17.82 -4.61 -5.14
N GLN A 66 -16.76 -4.37 -5.91
CA GLN A 66 -16.23 -5.35 -6.86
C GLN A 66 -15.38 -6.44 -6.19
N HIS A 67 -14.77 -6.14 -5.04
CA HIS A 67 -13.88 -7.10 -4.35
C HIS A 67 -14.58 -7.77 -3.16
N ARG A 68 -14.58 -9.12 -3.16
CA ARG A 68 -15.26 -9.93 -2.14
C ARG A 68 -14.74 -9.67 -0.72
N GLU A 69 -13.45 -9.42 -0.53
CA GLU A 69 -12.87 -9.13 0.79
C GLU A 69 -13.45 -7.82 1.38
N PHE A 70 -13.53 -6.77 0.55
CA PHE A 70 -14.12 -5.50 0.96
C PHE A 70 -15.62 -5.61 1.20
N GLN A 71 -16.35 -6.35 0.37
CA GLN A 71 -17.76 -6.62 0.62
C GLN A 71 -18.00 -7.34 1.95
N GLN A 72 -17.17 -8.33 2.30
CA GLN A 72 -17.28 -9.04 3.57
C GLN A 72 -17.01 -8.11 4.76
N LEU A 73 -15.97 -7.29 4.68
CA LEU A 73 -15.65 -6.30 5.71
C LEU A 73 -16.78 -5.27 5.83
N LEU A 74 -17.28 -4.75 4.71
CA LEU A 74 -18.38 -3.79 4.67
C LEU A 74 -19.65 -4.37 5.28
N LYS A 75 -20.01 -5.60 4.90
CA LYS A 75 -21.19 -6.30 5.44
C LYS A 75 -21.06 -6.50 6.95
N LYS A 76 -19.89 -6.89 7.45
CA LYS A 76 -19.62 -7.02 8.90
C LYS A 76 -19.70 -5.66 9.61
N ALA A 77 -19.11 -4.63 9.02
CA ALA A 77 -19.10 -3.27 9.57
C ALA A 77 -20.49 -2.64 9.60
N SER A 78 -21.36 -2.96 8.63
CA SER A 78 -22.69 -2.36 8.51
C SER A 78 -23.75 -3.09 9.35
N THR A 79 -23.57 -4.39 9.61
CA THR A 79 -24.56 -5.21 10.35
C THR A 79 -24.27 -5.34 11.85
N THR A 80 -23.05 -4.99 12.28
CA THR A 80 -22.70 -5.01 13.70
C THR A 80 -23.47 -3.96 14.49
N ARG A 81 -23.92 -4.32 15.70
CA ARG A 81 -24.57 -3.41 16.64
C ARG A 81 -23.59 -2.55 17.45
N SER A 82 -22.29 -2.81 17.31
CA SER A 82 -21.23 -2.07 18.01
C SER A 82 -20.60 -1.04 17.07
N ALA A 83 -20.77 0.25 17.41
CA ALA A 83 -20.12 1.35 16.69
C ALA A 83 -18.60 1.16 16.62
N LYS A 84 -17.97 0.69 17.70
CA LYS A 84 -16.53 0.39 17.72
C LYS A 84 -16.15 -0.63 16.65
N LYS A 85 -16.86 -1.77 16.58
CA LYS A 85 -16.59 -2.80 15.55
C LYS A 85 -16.91 -2.33 14.14
N SER A 86 -17.91 -1.46 13.99
CA SER A 86 -18.26 -0.85 12.71
C SER A 86 -17.12 0.03 12.22
N ASN A 87 -16.64 0.93 13.08
CA ASN A 87 -15.50 1.82 12.82
C ASN A 87 -14.24 1.03 12.49
N GLU A 88 -13.90 0.00 13.27
CA GLU A 88 -12.76 -0.90 12.98
C GLU A 88 -12.85 -1.51 11.57
N GLY A 89 -14.05 -1.91 11.14
CA GLY A 89 -14.28 -2.44 9.79
C GLY A 89 -14.03 -1.38 8.70
N PHE A 90 -14.55 -0.17 8.88
CA PHE A 90 -14.31 0.92 7.94
C PHE A 90 -12.86 1.39 7.91
N VAL A 91 -12.19 1.46 9.07
CA VAL A 91 -10.75 1.76 9.18
C VAL A 91 -9.94 0.72 8.42
N ARG A 92 -10.29 -0.57 8.54
CA ARG A 92 -9.59 -1.63 7.82
C ARG A 92 -9.75 -1.49 6.31
N ILE A 93 -10.96 -1.17 5.82
CA ILE A 93 -11.20 -0.90 4.40
C ILE A 93 -10.36 0.28 3.92
N ALA A 94 -10.42 1.41 4.64
CA ALA A 94 -9.68 2.62 4.29
C ALA A 94 -8.16 2.42 4.34
N THR A 95 -7.66 1.65 5.32
CA THR A 95 -6.24 1.30 5.45
C THR A 95 -5.75 0.54 4.23
N THR A 96 -6.44 -0.52 3.82
CA THR A 96 -6.06 -1.32 2.66
C THR A 96 -6.06 -0.46 1.39
N LEU A 97 -7.09 0.36 1.20
CA LEU A 97 -7.19 1.26 0.06
C LEU A 97 -6.03 2.28 0.03
N LEU A 98 -5.75 2.95 1.16
CA LEU A 98 -4.66 3.91 1.25
C LEU A 98 -3.29 3.25 1.00
N SER A 99 -3.07 2.04 1.52
CA SER A 99 -1.83 1.28 1.25
C SER A 99 -1.68 0.93 -0.24
N LEU A 100 -2.77 0.58 -0.93
CA LEU A 100 -2.74 0.35 -2.38
C LEU A 100 -2.37 1.62 -3.15
N GLU A 101 -2.96 2.76 -2.77
CA GLU A 101 -2.66 4.06 -3.41
C GLU A 101 -1.20 4.46 -3.21
N ILE A 102 -0.63 4.27 -2.01
CA ILE A 102 0.78 4.54 -1.71
C ILE A 102 1.72 3.65 -2.54
N LEU A 103 1.42 2.36 -2.65
CA LEU A 103 2.20 1.40 -3.46
C LEU A 103 2.05 1.65 -4.97
N ALA A 104 0.91 2.16 -5.41
CA ALA A 104 0.71 2.45 -6.82
C ALA A 104 1.38 3.76 -7.25
N SER A 105 1.38 4.76 -6.35
CA SER A 105 2.01 6.08 -6.57
C SER A 105 3.50 6.12 -6.29
N SER A 106 4.09 5.05 -5.74
CA SER A 106 5.48 5.02 -5.28
C SER A 106 5.82 6.11 -4.28
N PHE A 107 4.85 6.49 -3.45
CA PHE A 107 5.05 7.47 -2.40
C PHE A 107 6.10 7.00 -1.38
N ALA A 108 6.96 7.92 -0.94
CA ALA A 108 8.06 7.66 -0.01
C ALA A 108 8.99 6.47 -0.38
N GLY A 109 9.01 6.05 -1.65
CA GLY A 109 9.86 4.96 -2.13
C GLY A 109 9.37 3.54 -1.81
N TRP A 110 8.12 3.37 -1.33
CA TRP A 110 7.58 2.04 -1.00
C TRP A 110 7.63 1.04 -2.15
N SER A 111 7.32 1.49 -3.37
CA SER A 111 7.34 0.62 -4.55
C SER A 111 8.74 0.30 -5.03
N ALA A 112 9.75 1.08 -4.65
CA ALA A 112 11.14 0.74 -4.91
C ALA A 112 11.64 -0.37 -3.97
N ILE A 113 11.12 -0.42 -2.74
CA ILE A 113 11.45 -1.47 -1.76
C ILE A 113 10.63 -2.74 -2.01
N TYR A 114 9.37 -2.60 -2.43
CA TYR A 114 8.46 -3.69 -2.73
C TYR A 114 7.92 -3.59 -4.17
N PRO A 115 8.76 -3.86 -5.20
CA PRO A 115 8.40 -3.67 -6.61
C PRO A 115 7.26 -4.58 -7.07
N GLU A 116 7.21 -5.80 -6.56
CA GLU A 116 6.13 -6.74 -6.85
C GLU A 116 4.79 -6.25 -6.28
N ALA A 117 4.77 -5.82 -5.02
CA ALA A 117 3.58 -5.26 -4.37
C ALA A 117 3.11 -3.96 -5.05
N GLY A 118 4.05 -3.12 -5.49
CA GLY A 118 3.76 -1.92 -6.28
C GLY A 118 3.09 -2.26 -7.62
N SER A 119 3.64 -3.24 -8.34
CA SER A 119 3.09 -3.68 -9.64
C SER A 119 1.69 -4.28 -9.49
N MET A 120 1.47 -5.10 -8.45
CA MET A 120 0.15 -5.66 -8.13
C MET A 120 -0.84 -4.55 -7.77
N ALA A 121 -0.46 -3.60 -6.92
CA ALA A 121 -1.30 -2.46 -6.56
C ALA A 121 -1.70 -1.64 -7.78
N GLN A 122 -0.74 -1.36 -8.69
CA GLN A 122 -1.03 -0.67 -9.94
C GLN A 122 -1.98 -1.47 -10.84
N ALA A 123 -1.79 -2.79 -10.98
CA ALA A 123 -2.66 -3.63 -11.79
C ALA A 123 -4.10 -3.64 -11.23
N ILE A 124 -4.25 -3.73 -9.91
CA ILE A 124 -5.55 -3.69 -9.23
C ILE A 124 -6.23 -2.34 -9.45
N LEU A 125 -5.52 -1.22 -9.27
CA LEU A 125 -6.13 0.11 -9.45
C LEU A 125 -6.42 0.43 -10.93
N LYS A 126 -5.52 0.06 -11.86
CA LYS A 126 -5.72 0.24 -13.31
C LYS A 126 -6.90 -0.55 -13.85
N ARG A 127 -7.11 -1.79 -13.38
CA ARG A 127 -8.25 -2.63 -13.78
C ARG A 127 -9.59 -2.03 -13.36
N ASN A 128 -9.60 -1.19 -12.33
CA ASN A 128 -10.78 -0.53 -11.80
C ASN A 128 -10.87 0.95 -12.22
N ALA A 129 -10.01 1.40 -13.14
CA ALA A 129 -9.85 2.80 -13.52
C ALA A 129 -11.12 3.39 -14.14
N ARG A 130 -11.93 4.03 -13.29
CA ARG A 130 -12.65 5.27 -13.64
C ARG A 130 -12.04 6.51 -12.99
N SER A 131 -10.98 6.40 -12.19
CA SER A 131 -10.17 7.55 -11.80
C SER A 131 -8.74 7.14 -11.48
N ALA A 132 -7.78 7.74 -12.18
CA ALA A 132 -6.36 7.76 -11.80
C ALA A 132 -6.08 8.62 -10.54
N HIS A 133 -7.15 9.13 -9.92
CA HIS A 133 -7.09 9.90 -8.69
C HIS A 133 -6.82 8.94 -7.53
N MET A 134 -5.95 9.37 -6.61
CA MET A 134 -5.64 8.67 -5.36
C MET A 134 -6.34 9.43 -4.22
N PRO A 135 -7.68 9.31 -4.09
CA PRO A 135 -8.47 10.20 -3.27
C PRO A 135 -8.20 10.06 -1.78
N LEU A 136 -7.76 8.88 -1.28
CA LEU A 136 -7.42 8.75 0.14
C LEU A 136 -6.06 9.37 0.43
N MET A 137 -5.10 9.25 -0.49
CA MET A 137 -3.85 9.99 -0.38
C MET A 137 -4.09 11.50 -0.38
N GLU A 138 -4.95 12.01 -1.26
CA GLU A 138 -5.30 13.44 -1.28
C GLU A 138 -6.00 13.90 0.00
N PHE A 139 -6.85 13.05 0.58
CA PHE A 139 -7.59 13.38 1.79
C PHE A 139 -6.72 13.32 3.05
N TYR A 140 -5.92 12.27 3.22
CA TYR A 140 -5.15 12.04 4.46
C TYR A 140 -3.74 12.62 4.44
N LEU A 141 -3.12 12.80 3.27
CA LEU A 141 -1.72 13.25 3.16
C LEU A 141 -1.58 14.72 2.76
N TYR A 142 -2.67 15.36 2.33
CA TYR A 142 -2.63 16.68 1.73
C TYR A 142 -3.45 17.69 2.56
N PRO A 143 -2.87 18.88 2.79
CA PRO A 143 -3.37 20.03 2.05
C PRO A 143 -2.42 20.39 0.89
N PRO A 144 -2.92 20.91 -0.25
CA PRO A 144 -2.14 21.11 -1.46
C PRO A 144 -0.94 22.03 -1.50
N LYS A 145 -0.53 22.55 -0.35
CA LYS A 145 0.53 23.55 -0.27
C LYS A 145 1.78 23.04 0.41
N TYR A 146 1.70 21.96 1.22
CA TYR A 146 2.85 21.41 1.92
C TYR A 146 2.60 19.93 2.21
N ILE A 147 3.19 19.00 1.44
CA ILE A 147 3.36 17.63 1.93
C ILE A 147 4.27 17.77 3.16
N SER A 148 3.71 17.63 4.35
CA SER A 148 4.49 17.87 5.56
C SER A 148 5.61 16.81 5.62
N SER A 149 6.83 17.26 5.91
CA SER A 149 7.97 16.35 6.07
C SER A 149 7.71 15.29 7.15
N ALA A 150 6.81 15.60 8.11
CA ALA A 150 6.33 14.69 9.13
C ALA A 150 5.45 13.57 8.53
N ALA A 151 4.53 13.85 7.61
CA ALA A 151 3.72 12.82 6.96
C ALA A 151 4.59 11.88 6.11
N ILE A 152 5.60 12.42 5.42
CA ILE A 152 6.59 11.63 4.69
C ILE A 152 7.39 10.76 5.67
N ALA A 153 7.84 11.30 6.81
CA ALA A 153 8.60 10.56 7.81
C ALA A 153 7.78 9.45 8.48
N THR A 154 6.51 9.72 8.82
CA THR A 154 5.59 8.75 9.43
C THR A 154 5.28 7.59 8.49
N LEU A 155 5.10 7.90 7.21
CA LEU A 155 4.82 6.91 6.17
C LEU A 155 6.09 6.44 5.46
N ALA A 156 7.28 6.79 5.93
CA ALA A 156 8.50 6.29 5.33
C ALA A 156 8.64 4.79 5.68
N PRO A 157 9.18 3.98 4.76
CA PRO A 157 9.63 2.65 5.10
C PRO A 157 10.55 2.69 6.33
N PRO A 158 10.38 1.81 7.32
CA PRO A 158 11.29 1.76 8.46
C PRO A 158 12.72 1.55 7.95
N PRO A 159 13.75 2.14 8.60
CA PRO A 159 15.14 2.13 8.14
C PRO A 159 15.82 0.75 8.25
N SER A 160 15.16 -0.34 7.87
CA SER A 160 15.67 -1.70 8.04
C SER A 160 15.32 -2.56 6.82
N LYS A 161 16.27 -2.57 5.87
CA LYS A 161 16.66 -3.63 4.90
C LYS A 161 17.23 -3.06 3.59
N LEU A 162 18.00 -1.97 3.67
CA LEU A 162 19.03 -1.66 2.68
C LEU A 162 20.37 -1.78 3.40
N GLY A 163 21.08 -2.89 3.18
CA GLY A 163 22.47 -3.05 3.60
C GLY A 163 22.73 -4.00 4.78
N ALA A 164 22.50 -5.30 4.58
CA ALA A 164 23.39 -6.33 5.11
C ALA A 164 23.86 -7.17 3.91
N VAL A 165 24.41 -6.49 2.90
CA VAL A 165 25.37 -7.12 2.01
C VAL A 165 26.66 -7.15 2.82
N ASP A 166 26.99 -8.36 3.27
CA ASP A 166 28.26 -8.75 3.85
C ASP A 166 29.39 -8.22 2.95
N LEU A 167 30.08 -7.18 3.41
CA LEU A 167 31.37 -6.76 2.87
C LEU A 167 32.42 -7.46 3.74
N PRO A 168 33.06 -8.54 3.26
CA PRO A 168 34.15 -9.16 4.00
C PRO A 168 35.38 -8.26 3.85
N GLY A 169 35.88 -7.74 4.96
CA GLY A 169 37.24 -7.20 5.05
C GLY A 169 37.34 -5.69 5.01
N ALA A 170 37.17 -5.05 6.16
CA ALA A 170 37.83 -3.77 6.46
C ALA A 170 37.94 -3.50 7.98
N SER A 171 38.17 -4.54 8.81
CA SER A 171 38.35 -4.37 10.26
C SER A 171 39.72 -4.80 10.77
N ASP A 172 40.75 -4.82 9.92
CA ASP A 172 42.12 -5.27 10.29
C ASP A 172 43.22 -4.22 10.09
N LEU A 173 42.92 -2.92 10.20
CA LEU A 173 43.96 -1.87 10.10
C LEU A 173 43.84 -0.77 11.15
N ALA A 174 43.62 -1.15 12.41
CA ALA A 174 43.68 -0.19 13.53
C ALA A 174 44.39 -0.72 14.78
N LYS A 175 45.31 -1.69 14.65
CA LYS A 175 46.03 -2.22 15.82
C LYS A 175 47.49 -2.63 15.62
N VAL A 176 48.19 -1.98 14.69
CA VAL A 176 49.65 -2.14 14.56
C VAL A 176 50.25 -0.75 14.49
N PHE A 177 50.40 -0.08 15.63
CA PHE A 177 51.47 0.91 15.91
C PHE A 177 51.30 1.37 17.37
N SER A 178 51.70 0.51 18.30
CA SER A 178 52.04 0.93 19.66
C SER A 178 53.17 0.05 20.17
N VAL A 179 54.39 0.39 19.76
CA VAL A 179 55.63 -0.08 20.39
C VAL A 179 56.65 1.06 20.35
N GLY A 180 57.23 1.37 21.51
CA GLY A 180 58.54 2.01 21.64
C GLY A 180 58.56 3.53 21.72
N GLY A 181 58.71 4.03 22.95
CA GLY A 181 59.05 5.43 23.27
C GLY A 181 59.07 5.62 24.78
#